data_AF-A0A8J3CHP2-F1
#
_entry.id   AF-A0A8J3CHP2-F1
#
_cell.length_a   1.000
_cell.length_b   1.000
_cell.length_c   1.000
_cell.angle_alpha   90.00
_cell.angle_beta   90.00
_cell.angle_gamma   90.00
#
_symmetry.space_group_name_H-M   'P 1'
#
loop_
_entity.id
_entity.type
_entity.pdbx_description
1 polymer ?
#
loop_
_entity_poly.entity_id
_entity_poly.type
_entity_poly.pdbx_seq_one_letter_code
_entity_poly.pdbx_strand_id
1 'polypeptide(L)'
;MLLFWQACLSQLKKELTPQQFKAWIAPLSAEHFDEAAASLRILAPSRIKADAVAKQFGERFQTMAQEYWGKPVQVIFTVKAKAARPMMSKPTMPQSINLGQSAERLVDTPDNTRTEPVTKSAPSSLKANKHLSHLDSSLSFSNLVSGKANQLPKMVAMEVVEQPGKKYNPFFIYGSVGVGKTHLMHAIGNAFLEHNPDKNVRYLFANTYVSEIVKAYQNNRFEEFKQYYQDLDMLLIDDIQFFGDGKKEGTQFAFFELFETLIRDNKQIIITSDRYPKALEGIQERLRSRFESGISIEIEPPELEMRVAILLKKAELENIPLPEDVAFFIAKLLRANVRELEGALRKVIAYSRFHKEKITIDNTKTALKDLLNNNQEHISIEMIQKVVADFYKIKVADMYSKARPKSIAYPRQIAMYLAKELTQKSLPEIGERFGGRDHTTVLHAIRKISETERSDSQLHHEIRLLEQLIKG
;
A
#
# COMPACT_ATOMS: atom_id res chain seq x y z
N MET A 1 3.13 15.32 33.18
CA MET A 1 3.28 14.67 31.85
C MET A 1 2.05 14.75 30.96
N LEU A 2 0.89 14.25 31.39
CA LEU A 2 -0.32 14.25 30.54
C LEU A 2 -0.79 15.67 30.16
N LEU A 3 -0.75 16.61 31.10
CA LEU A 3 -1.11 18.02 30.89
C LEU A 3 -0.18 18.72 29.89
N PHE A 4 1.14 18.54 30.04
CA PHE A 4 2.13 19.05 29.10
C PHE A 4 1.92 18.50 27.68
N TRP A 5 1.69 17.19 27.55
CA TRP A 5 1.48 16.56 26.25
C TRP A 5 0.22 17.07 25.55
N GLN A 6 -0.88 17.24 26.29
CA GLN A 6 -2.11 17.83 25.75
C GLN A 6 -1.92 19.29 25.33
N ALA A 7 -1.19 20.08 26.12
CA ALA A 7 -0.82 21.46 25.74
C ALA A 7 0.02 21.47 24.45
N CYS A 8 0.97 20.54 24.33
CA CYS A 8 1.77 20.40 23.11
C CYS A 8 0.94 20.09 21.88
N LEU A 9 0.04 19.11 21.98
CA LEU A 9 -0.84 18.74 20.88
C LEU A 9 -1.80 19.88 20.49
N SER A 10 -2.34 20.61 21.47
CA SER A 10 -3.25 21.74 21.22
C SER A 10 -2.54 22.87 20.47
N GLN A 11 -1.32 23.21 20.88
CA GLN A 11 -0.53 24.26 20.27
C GLN A 11 -0.06 23.89 18.86
N LEU A 12 0.47 22.67 18.67
CA LEU A 12 0.90 22.19 17.36
C LEU A 12 -0.26 22.03 16.37
N LYS A 13 -1.49 21.78 16.86
CA LYS A 13 -2.69 21.72 16.01
C LYS A 13 -3.14 23.10 15.49
N LYS A 14 -2.75 24.19 16.17
CA LYS A 14 -2.97 25.57 15.70
C LYS A 14 -1.89 26.01 14.70
N GLU A 15 -0.68 25.50 14.84
CA GLU A 15 0.48 25.88 14.02
C GLU A 15 0.59 25.07 12.71
N LEU A 16 0.04 23.86 12.68
CA LEU A 16 0.16 22.94 11.55
C LEU A 16 -1.18 22.73 10.85
N THR A 17 -1.13 22.50 9.53
CA THR A 17 -2.31 22.06 8.79
C THR A 17 -2.83 20.72 9.32
N PRO A 18 -4.14 20.42 9.18
CA PRO A 18 -4.72 19.15 9.66
C PRO A 18 -4.00 17.90 9.11
N GLN A 19 -3.52 17.98 7.87
CA GLN A 19 -2.80 16.89 7.20
C GLN A 19 -1.38 16.72 7.78
N GLN A 20 -0.65 17.82 8.03
CA GLN A 20 0.66 17.76 8.68
C GLN A 20 0.56 17.26 10.12
N PHE A 21 -0.42 17.75 10.90
CA PHE A 21 -0.62 17.30 12.28
C PHE A 21 -0.91 15.79 12.33
N LYS A 22 -1.81 15.30 11.47
CA LYS A 22 -2.16 13.87 11.38
C LYS A 22 -0.97 13.01 10.94
N ALA A 23 -0.15 13.51 10.02
CA ALA A 23 1.01 12.78 9.50
C ALA A 23 2.17 12.74 10.49
N TRP A 24 2.52 13.86 11.13
CA TRP A 24 3.77 14.02 11.88
C TRP A 24 3.61 13.93 13.39
N ILE A 25 2.55 14.52 13.95
CA ILE A 25 2.41 14.74 15.40
C ILE A 25 1.47 13.72 16.04
N ALA A 26 0.30 13.47 15.44
CA ALA A 26 -0.70 12.55 15.99
C ALA A 26 -0.19 11.12 16.30
N PRO A 27 0.77 10.55 15.55
CA PRO A 27 1.31 9.21 15.84
C PRO A 27 2.33 9.15 16.97
N LEU A 28 2.69 10.28 17.58
CA LEU A 28 3.64 10.36 18.68
C LEU A 28 2.95 10.19 20.04
N SER A 29 3.70 9.73 21.04
CA SER A 29 3.22 9.71 22.43
C SER A 29 4.36 10.02 23.39
N ALA A 30 4.16 10.94 24.34
CA ALA A 30 5.13 11.16 25.41
C ALA A 30 5.14 9.98 26.40
N GLU A 31 6.33 9.51 26.76
CA GLU A 31 6.52 8.40 27.70
C GLU A 31 6.75 8.92 29.12
N HIS A 32 7.90 9.54 29.34
CA HIS A 32 8.33 9.98 30.67
C HIS A 32 9.23 11.22 30.58
N PHE A 33 9.16 12.06 31.60
CA PHE A 33 10.09 13.16 31.82
C PHE A 33 10.93 12.82 33.04
N ASP A 34 12.23 12.72 32.83
CA ASP A 34 13.21 12.51 33.89
C ASP A 34 13.61 13.87 34.46
N GLU A 35 13.22 14.12 35.70
CA GLU A 35 13.44 15.40 36.37
C GLU A 35 14.90 15.61 36.78
N ALA A 36 15.64 14.53 37.07
CA ALA A 36 17.05 14.57 37.47
C ALA A 36 17.96 14.78 36.24
N ALA A 37 17.63 14.16 35.11
CA ALA A 37 18.37 14.31 33.85
C ALA A 37 17.84 15.45 32.96
N ALA A 38 16.79 16.15 33.37
CA ALA A 38 16.07 17.16 32.58
C ALA A 38 15.79 16.69 31.14
N SER A 39 15.33 15.44 30.98
CA SER A 39 15.14 14.83 29.66
C SER A 39 13.72 14.33 29.45
N LEU A 40 13.16 14.63 28.27
CA LEU A 40 11.83 14.22 27.85
C LEU A 40 11.92 13.17 26.75
N ARG A 41 11.29 12.00 26.95
CA ARG A 41 11.21 10.96 25.91
C ARG A 41 9.87 11.00 25.18
N ILE A 42 9.94 11.13 23.86
CA ILE A 42 8.80 11.07 22.95
C ILE A 42 8.93 9.82 22.08
N LEU A 43 7.87 9.00 22.07
CA LEU A 43 7.83 7.75 21.32
C LEU A 43 7.24 7.97 19.93
N ALA A 44 7.94 7.49 18.91
CA ALA A 44 7.48 7.41 17.54
C ALA A 44 7.24 5.93 17.13
N PRO A 45 6.37 5.67 16.12
CA PRO A 45 6.03 4.31 15.72
C PRO A 45 7.14 3.59 14.94
N SER A 46 8.14 4.31 14.42
CA SER A 46 9.31 3.74 13.75
C SER A 46 10.53 4.64 13.91
N ARG A 47 11.73 4.08 13.74
CA ARG A 47 13.00 4.82 13.86
C ARG A 47 13.11 5.95 12.84
N ILE A 48 12.73 5.66 11.60
CA ILE A 48 12.68 6.65 10.50
C ILE A 48 11.81 7.84 10.89
N LYS A 49 10.66 7.59 11.54
CA LYS A 49 9.75 8.66 11.97
C LYS A 49 10.27 9.42 13.19
N ALA A 50 10.94 8.73 14.13
CA ALA A 50 11.64 9.37 15.24
C ALA A 50 12.69 10.36 14.72
N ASP A 51 13.54 9.91 13.79
CA ASP A 51 14.63 10.72 13.23
C ASP A 51 14.09 11.91 12.42
N ALA A 52 13.04 11.69 11.62
CA ALA A 52 12.43 12.74 10.82
C ALA A 52 11.70 13.80 11.68
N VAL A 53 10.98 13.37 12.72
CA VAL A 53 10.32 14.30 13.66
C VAL A 53 11.35 15.05 14.51
N ALA A 54 12.40 14.37 14.98
CA ALA A 54 13.48 15.01 15.71
C ALA A 54 14.14 16.12 14.87
N LYS A 55 14.39 15.86 13.59
CA LYS A 55 14.98 16.83 12.67
C LYS A 55 14.05 18.01 12.36
N GLN A 56 12.75 17.76 12.20
CA GLN A 56 11.80 18.78 11.72
C GLN A 56 11.12 19.56 12.85
N PHE A 57 10.86 18.93 13.99
CA PHE A 57 10.07 19.50 15.09
C PHE A 57 10.80 19.45 16.44
N GLY A 58 12.02 18.91 16.50
CA GLY A 58 12.78 18.74 17.75
C GLY A 58 12.99 20.04 18.49
N GLU A 59 13.43 21.09 17.81
CA GLU A 59 13.60 22.43 18.40
C GLU A 59 12.28 22.96 18.96
N ARG A 60 11.16 22.76 18.25
CA ARG A 60 9.84 23.22 18.70
C ARG A 60 9.41 22.52 19.98
N PHE A 61 9.55 21.20 20.05
CA PHE A 61 9.27 20.44 21.27
C PHE A 61 10.18 20.85 22.42
N GLN A 62 11.43 21.19 22.13
CA GLN A 62 12.41 21.63 23.12
C GLN A 62 12.06 23.01 23.71
N THR A 63 11.67 23.97 22.87
CA THR A 63 11.16 25.28 23.32
C THR A 63 9.94 25.13 24.21
N MET A 64 8.96 24.33 23.79
CA MET A 64 7.73 24.12 24.55
C MET A 64 7.99 23.41 25.88
N ALA A 65 8.93 22.47 25.92
CA ALA A 65 9.37 21.82 27.16
C ALA A 65 10.05 22.83 28.10
N GLN A 66 10.94 23.67 27.58
CA GLN A 66 11.62 24.68 28.38
C GLN A 66 10.66 25.72 28.97
N GLU A 67 9.68 26.19 28.19
CA GLU A 67 8.63 27.10 28.66
C GLU A 67 7.76 26.48 29.76
N TYR A 68 7.44 25.19 29.64
CA TYR A 68 6.58 24.50 30.61
C TYR A 68 7.29 24.21 31.93
N TRP A 69 8.56 23.78 31.88
CA TRP A 69 9.32 23.39 33.08
C TRP A 69 10.24 24.50 33.63
N GLY A 70 10.37 25.63 32.94
CA GLY A 70 11.19 26.77 33.37
C GLY A 70 12.70 26.50 33.39
N LYS A 71 13.14 25.38 32.79
CA LYS A 71 14.54 24.94 32.73
C LYS A 71 14.85 24.29 31.39
N PRO A 72 16.11 24.29 30.91
CA PRO A 72 16.47 23.60 29.67
C PRO A 72 16.14 22.11 29.76
N VAL A 73 15.37 21.60 28.79
CA VAL A 73 15.00 20.19 28.71
C VAL A 73 15.55 19.59 27.43
N GLN A 74 16.20 18.43 27.50
CA GLN A 74 16.61 17.70 26.32
C GLN A 74 15.48 16.80 25.83
N VAL A 75 15.03 16.95 24.59
CA VAL A 75 13.97 16.12 24.00
C VAL A 75 14.59 15.01 23.18
N ILE A 76 14.26 13.76 23.50
CA ILE A 76 14.80 12.57 22.86
C ILE A 76 13.65 11.78 22.22
N PHE A 77 13.75 11.56 20.91
CA PHE A 77 12.79 10.77 20.16
C PHE A 77 13.26 9.31 20.08
N THR A 78 12.42 8.38 20.52
CA THR A 78 12.75 6.95 20.54
C THR A 78 11.61 6.13 19.94
N VAL A 79 11.88 4.88 19.56
CA VAL A 79 10.86 4.00 18.99
C VAL A 79 10.06 3.35 20.11
N LYS A 80 8.74 3.29 19.96
CA LYS A 80 7.86 2.55 20.86
C LYS A 80 8.26 1.07 20.89
N ALA A 81 9.01 0.66 21.91
CA ALA A 81 9.43 -0.73 22.06
C ALA A 81 8.19 -1.62 22.26
N LYS A 82 8.06 -2.70 21.47
CA LYS A 82 7.17 -3.81 21.86
C LYS A 82 7.77 -4.39 23.14
N ALA A 83 6.99 -4.41 24.22
CA ALA A 83 7.39 -4.99 25.50
C ALA A 83 7.94 -6.41 25.29
N ALA A 84 9.26 -6.54 25.36
CA ALA A 84 9.94 -7.82 25.41
C ALA A 84 9.86 -8.32 26.85
N ARG A 85 9.40 -9.56 27.02
CA ARG A 85 9.49 -10.29 28.29
C ARG A 85 10.96 -10.35 28.74
N PRO A 86 11.26 -10.18 30.04
CA PRO A 86 12.62 -10.24 30.53
C PRO A 86 13.12 -11.69 30.51
N MET A 87 14.28 -11.93 29.89
CA MET A 87 15.03 -13.17 30.00
C MET A 87 16.26 -12.96 30.90
N MET A 88 16.30 -13.83 31.92
CA MET A 88 17.45 -14.30 32.71
C MET A 88 18.16 -13.33 33.67
N SER A 89 17.88 -13.54 34.96
CA SER A 89 18.85 -13.37 36.03
C SER A 89 19.74 -14.62 36.14
N LYS A 90 21.06 -14.43 36.03
CA LYS A 90 22.04 -15.23 36.78
C LYS A 90 22.92 -14.26 37.58
N PRO A 91 23.20 -14.54 38.86
CA PRO A 91 23.81 -13.60 39.78
C PRO A 91 25.34 -13.64 39.71
N THR A 92 25.97 -12.48 39.75
CA THR A 92 27.39 -12.33 40.07
C THR A 92 27.50 -11.53 41.36
N MET A 93 28.06 -12.16 42.40
CA MET A 93 28.50 -11.51 43.65
C MET A 93 29.99 -11.13 43.55
N PRO A 94 30.47 -10.21 44.40
CA PRO A 94 31.53 -9.27 44.07
C PRO A 94 32.93 -9.71 44.55
N GLN A 95 33.98 -9.18 43.92
CA GLN A 95 35.34 -9.23 44.48
C GLN A 95 35.96 -7.83 44.57
N SER A 96 36.03 -7.37 45.83
CA SER A 96 37.16 -6.76 46.53
C SER A 96 38.14 -5.85 45.80
N ILE A 97 38.22 -4.63 46.33
CA ILE A 97 39.29 -3.65 46.25
C ILE A 97 40.51 -4.17 47.02
N ASN A 98 41.72 -4.04 46.47
CA ASN A 98 42.92 -3.93 47.30
C ASN A 98 44.00 -3.08 46.60
N LEU A 99 44.61 -2.19 47.41
CA LEU A 99 45.67 -1.25 47.06
C LEU A 99 47.08 -1.84 47.25
N GLY A 100 48.06 -1.22 46.59
CA GLY A 100 49.51 -1.33 46.86
C GLY A 100 50.22 -2.27 45.90
N GLN A 101 51.46 -2.04 45.47
CA GLN A 101 52.49 -1.05 45.78
C GLN A 101 53.66 -1.36 44.81
N SER A 102 54.43 -0.35 44.40
CA SER A 102 55.86 -0.44 43.99
C SER A 102 56.17 -1.17 42.66
N ALA A 103 57.24 -0.92 41.91
CA ALA A 103 58.21 0.17 41.71
C ALA A 103 59.13 -0.29 40.54
N GLU A 104 59.82 0.66 39.90
CA GLU A 104 61.08 0.51 39.12
C GLU A 104 61.02 -0.06 37.68
N ARG A 105 61.30 0.77 36.64
CA ARG A 105 62.62 1.05 35.98
C ARG A 105 63.05 -0.12 35.06
N LEU A 106 63.57 0.00 33.83
CA LEU A 106 64.35 1.03 33.15
C LEU A 106 64.64 0.58 31.67
N VAL A 107 64.85 1.57 30.80
CA VAL A 107 65.67 1.66 29.54
C VAL A 107 65.37 0.94 28.20
N ASP A 108 65.61 1.76 27.17
CA ASP A 108 66.26 1.56 25.86
C ASP A 108 65.40 1.39 24.57
N THR A 109 65.36 2.50 23.83
CA THR A 109 65.35 2.59 22.36
C THR A 109 66.80 2.38 21.82
N PRO A 110 67.14 2.47 20.52
CA PRO A 110 66.35 2.67 19.30
C PRO A 110 66.78 1.78 18.07
N ASP A 111 65.99 1.88 17.00
CA ASP A 111 66.37 1.97 15.58
C ASP A 111 67.20 0.87 14.88
N ASN A 112 66.63 0.23 13.84
CA ASN A 112 67.23 0.37 12.51
C ASN A 112 66.26 0.13 11.34
N THR A 113 66.09 1.23 10.61
CA THR A 113 65.68 1.50 9.24
C THR A 113 65.85 0.45 8.12
N ARG A 114 64.87 0.47 7.20
CA ARG A 114 64.93 0.60 5.71
C ARG A 114 63.75 -0.18 5.09
N THR A 115 62.82 0.37 4.31
CA THR A 115 62.95 1.33 3.19
C THR A 115 61.62 2.07 2.91
N GLU A 116 61.70 3.39 2.69
CA GLU A 116 60.73 4.27 2.01
C GLU A 116 60.61 3.94 0.49
N PRO A 117 59.57 4.37 -0.28
CA PRO A 117 58.86 5.65 -0.14
C PRO A 117 57.33 5.65 -0.30
N VAL A 118 56.77 6.76 0.15
CA VAL A 118 55.39 7.23 0.00
C VAL A 118 54.98 7.35 -1.47
N THR A 119 53.97 6.58 -1.89
CA THR A 119 53.11 6.92 -3.03
C THR A 119 51.66 7.00 -2.58
N LYS A 120 51.10 8.21 -2.72
CA LYS A 120 49.67 8.51 -2.64
C LYS A 120 48.85 7.42 -3.34
N SER A 121 48.05 6.69 -2.56
CA SER A 121 46.94 5.92 -3.09
C SER A 121 45.77 6.03 -2.12
N ALA A 122 44.79 6.86 -2.49
CA ALA A 122 43.42 6.43 -2.31
C ALA A 122 43.26 5.17 -3.18
N PRO A 123 42.59 4.12 -2.70
CA PRO A 123 41.28 3.88 -3.28
C PRO A 123 40.25 3.17 -2.39
N SER A 124 38.98 3.38 -2.79
CA SER A 124 37.90 2.38 -2.78
C SER A 124 37.15 2.10 -1.47
N SER A 125 36.29 3.04 -1.06
CA SER A 125 35.06 2.72 -0.32
C SER A 125 33.81 2.70 -1.22
N LEU A 126 33.96 2.75 -2.55
CA LEU A 126 32.85 2.79 -3.52
C LEU A 126 32.52 1.43 -4.17
N LYS A 127 32.95 0.29 -3.60
CA LYS A 127 32.60 -1.06 -4.10
C LYS A 127 31.77 -1.88 -3.10
N ALA A 128 30.83 -1.24 -2.41
CA ALA A 128 29.88 -1.94 -1.52
C ALA A 128 28.43 -1.42 -1.59
N ASN A 129 28.07 -0.64 -2.62
CA ASN A 129 26.66 -0.44 -2.97
C ASN A 129 26.30 -1.43 -4.08
N LYS A 130 26.12 -2.71 -3.75
CA LYS A 130 25.20 -3.53 -4.55
C LYS A 130 23.87 -2.79 -4.52
N HIS A 131 23.42 -2.31 -5.68
CA HIS A 131 22.20 -1.54 -5.85
C HIS A 131 21.07 -2.28 -5.12
N LEU A 132 20.57 -1.73 -4.01
CA LEU A 132 19.45 -2.33 -3.29
C LEU A 132 18.28 -2.29 -4.26
N SER A 133 17.78 -3.45 -4.68
CA SER A 133 16.66 -3.51 -5.62
C SER A 133 15.37 -2.95 -5.04
N HIS A 134 15.30 -2.81 -3.71
CA HIS A 134 14.12 -2.43 -2.93
C HIS A 134 12.92 -3.36 -3.15
N LEU A 135 13.17 -4.59 -3.59
CA LEU A 135 12.14 -5.62 -3.71
C LEU A 135 11.82 -6.22 -2.34
N ASP A 136 10.53 -6.51 -2.12
CA ASP A 136 10.08 -7.35 -1.01
C ASP A 136 10.11 -8.81 -1.46
N SER A 137 10.99 -9.62 -0.86
CA SER A 137 11.16 -11.04 -1.21
C SER A 137 9.97 -11.91 -0.81
N SER A 138 9.07 -11.42 0.05
CA SER A 138 7.84 -12.13 0.40
C SER A 138 6.79 -12.09 -0.73
N LEU A 139 6.92 -11.14 -1.65
CA LEU A 139 6.03 -10.96 -2.80
C LEU A 139 6.61 -11.71 -4.02
N SER A 140 6.44 -13.03 -4.02
CA SER A 140 6.88 -13.95 -5.08
C SER A 140 5.71 -14.54 -5.85
N PHE A 141 5.97 -15.19 -6.99
CA PHE A 141 4.95 -15.95 -7.73
C PHE A 141 4.40 -17.14 -6.94
N SER A 142 5.21 -17.76 -6.07
CA SER A 142 4.78 -18.87 -5.20
C SER A 142 3.78 -18.42 -4.13
N ASN A 143 3.86 -17.15 -3.72
CA ASN A 143 2.92 -16.54 -2.78
C ASN A 143 1.75 -15.82 -3.47
N LEU A 144 1.76 -15.71 -4.80
CA LEU A 144 0.69 -15.14 -5.59
C LEU A 144 -0.35 -16.22 -5.93
N VAL A 145 -1.46 -16.21 -5.21
CA VAL A 145 -2.62 -17.06 -5.51
C VAL A 145 -3.13 -16.74 -6.91
N SER A 146 -3.38 -17.78 -7.70
CA SER A 146 -3.92 -17.67 -9.05
C SER A 146 -5.42 -17.91 -9.06
N GLY A 147 -6.12 -17.09 -9.84
CA GLY A 147 -7.53 -17.23 -10.15
C GLY A 147 -7.82 -16.60 -11.51
N LYS A 148 -9.09 -16.59 -11.91
CA LYS A 148 -9.50 -16.00 -13.20
C LYS A 148 -9.08 -14.54 -13.31
N ALA A 149 -9.21 -13.80 -12.21
CA ALA A 149 -8.93 -12.37 -12.14
C ALA A 149 -7.47 -11.97 -12.44
N ASN A 150 -6.51 -12.88 -12.26
CA ASN A 150 -5.09 -12.59 -12.48
C ASN A 150 -4.36 -13.63 -13.36
N GLN A 151 -5.09 -14.53 -14.01
CA GLN A 151 -4.51 -15.58 -14.85
C GLN A 151 -3.70 -15.00 -16.01
N LEU A 152 -4.31 -14.12 -16.82
CA LEU A 152 -3.64 -13.47 -17.94
C LEU A 152 -2.47 -12.57 -17.49
N PRO A 153 -2.62 -11.67 -16.49
CA PRO A 153 -1.50 -10.91 -15.93
C PRO A 153 -0.33 -11.79 -15.52
N LYS A 154 -0.59 -12.93 -14.84
CA LYS A 154 0.47 -13.85 -14.39
C LYS A 154 1.18 -14.53 -15.56
N MET A 155 0.46 -14.93 -16.60
CA MET A 155 1.07 -15.53 -17.79
C MET A 155 2.02 -14.55 -18.50
N VAL A 156 1.58 -13.30 -18.71
CA VAL A 156 2.43 -12.26 -19.32
C VAL A 156 3.60 -11.91 -18.43
N ALA A 157 3.39 -11.86 -17.11
CA ALA A 157 4.47 -11.66 -16.14
C ALA A 157 5.54 -12.75 -16.22
N MET A 158 5.17 -14.02 -16.43
CA MET A 158 6.12 -15.11 -16.64
C MET A 158 6.90 -14.97 -17.95
N GLU A 159 6.22 -14.61 -19.06
CA GLU A 159 6.89 -14.37 -20.35
C GLU A 159 7.87 -13.18 -20.28
N VAL A 160 7.55 -12.14 -19.49
CA VAL A 160 8.45 -11.01 -19.21
C VAL A 160 9.70 -11.45 -18.43
N VAL A 161 9.58 -12.40 -17.50
CA VAL A 161 10.74 -12.94 -16.77
C VAL A 161 11.65 -13.76 -17.70
N GLU A 162 11.07 -14.57 -18.58
CA GLU A 162 11.83 -15.40 -19.53
C GLU A 162 12.48 -14.57 -20.65
N GLN A 163 11.79 -13.52 -21.11
CA GLN A 163 12.22 -12.69 -22.24
C GLN A 163 12.15 -11.19 -21.93
N PRO A 164 12.94 -10.74 -20.93
CA PRO A 164 12.92 -9.36 -20.47
C PRO A 164 13.37 -8.40 -21.58
N GLY A 165 12.71 -7.26 -21.68
CA GLY A 165 13.03 -6.19 -22.61
C GLY A 165 12.57 -6.42 -24.05
N LYS A 166 11.90 -7.55 -24.35
CA LYS A 166 11.45 -7.91 -25.71
C LYS A 166 9.99 -7.54 -25.97
N LYS A 167 9.13 -8.54 -26.19
CA LYS A 167 7.77 -8.42 -26.75
C LYS A 167 6.83 -7.56 -25.90
N TYR A 168 7.03 -7.51 -24.59
CA TYR A 168 6.14 -6.86 -23.63
C TYR A 168 6.86 -5.74 -22.87
N ASN A 169 7.31 -4.73 -23.60
CA ASN A 169 8.06 -3.61 -23.05
C ASN A 169 7.52 -2.25 -23.56
N PRO A 170 6.97 -1.38 -22.69
CA PRO A 170 6.77 -1.59 -21.26
C PRO A 170 5.66 -2.63 -20.98
N PHE A 171 5.71 -3.25 -19.80
CA PHE A 171 4.59 -4.01 -19.25
C PHE A 171 3.81 -3.12 -18.27
N PHE A 172 2.60 -2.71 -18.67
CA PHE A 172 1.72 -1.85 -17.89
C PHE A 172 0.61 -2.67 -17.20
N ILE A 173 0.59 -2.66 -15.88
CA ILE A 173 -0.35 -3.42 -15.04
C ILE A 173 -1.32 -2.44 -14.38
N TYR A 174 -2.61 -2.52 -14.69
CA TYR A 174 -3.61 -1.64 -14.08
C TYR A 174 -4.75 -2.39 -13.41
N GLY A 175 -5.58 -1.67 -12.68
CA GLY A 175 -6.73 -2.23 -11.96
C GLY A 175 -6.99 -1.50 -10.66
N SER A 176 -8.10 -1.81 -9.99
CA SER A 176 -8.50 -1.13 -8.75
C SER A 176 -7.48 -1.27 -7.60
N VAL A 177 -7.68 -0.52 -6.53
CA VAL A 177 -6.80 -0.61 -5.35
C VAL A 177 -6.88 -2.00 -4.72
N GLY A 178 -5.73 -2.58 -4.36
CA GLY A 178 -5.69 -3.84 -3.60
C GLY A 178 -6.03 -5.10 -4.41
N VAL A 179 -5.94 -5.08 -5.74
CA VAL A 179 -6.14 -6.28 -6.58
C VAL A 179 -4.87 -7.14 -6.75
N GLY A 180 -3.70 -6.66 -6.30
CA GLY A 180 -2.44 -7.40 -6.36
C GLY A 180 -1.38 -6.87 -7.32
N LYS A 181 -1.56 -5.66 -7.87
CA LYS A 181 -0.60 -4.99 -8.79
C LYS A 181 0.84 -4.98 -8.27
N THR A 182 1.05 -4.44 -7.06
CA THR A 182 2.35 -4.39 -6.38
C THR A 182 2.92 -5.79 -6.17
N HIS A 183 2.11 -6.76 -5.75
CA HIS A 183 2.57 -8.15 -5.57
C HIS A 183 3.09 -8.71 -6.90
N LEU A 184 2.32 -8.59 -7.99
CA LEU A 184 2.73 -9.09 -9.30
C LEU A 184 4.03 -8.42 -9.79
N MET A 185 4.15 -7.10 -9.64
CA MET A 185 5.37 -6.35 -9.99
C MET A 185 6.60 -6.86 -9.20
N HIS A 186 6.47 -7.03 -7.89
CA HIS A 186 7.56 -7.58 -7.07
C HIS A 186 7.88 -9.03 -7.43
N ALA A 187 6.86 -9.85 -7.72
CA ALA A 187 7.06 -11.24 -8.12
C ALA A 187 7.88 -11.35 -9.41
N ILE A 188 7.64 -10.46 -10.38
CA ILE A 188 8.44 -10.37 -11.60
C ILE A 188 9.89 -9.99 -11.28
N GLY A 189 10.10 -8.93 -10.49
CA GLY A 189 11.45 -8.48 -10.12
C GLY A 189 12.25 -9.54 -9.34
N ASN A 190 11.60 -10.21 -8.39
CA ASN A 190 12.21 -11.29 -7.61
C ASN A 190 12.58 -12.47 -8.49
N ALA A 191 11.67 -12.94 -9.34
CA ALA A 191 11.94 -14.05 -10.25
C ALA A 191 13.02 -13.70 -11.29
N PHE A 192 13.04 -12.47 -11.79
CA PHE A 192 14.09 -12.01 -12.70
C PHE A 192 15.48 -12.03 -12.04
N LEU A 193 15.62 -11.57 -10.79
CA LEU A 193 16.87 -11.63 -10.05
C LEU A 193 17.28 -13.05 -9.67
N GLU A 194 16.32 -13.95 -9.43
CA GLU A 194 16.60 -15.36 -9.18
C GLU A 194 17.26 -16.02 -10.40
N HIS A 195 16.80 -15.72 -11.60
CA HIS A 195 17.40 -16.20 -12.85
C HIS A 195 18.65 -15.43 -13.27
N ASN A 196 18.79 -14.18 -12.83
CA ASN A 196 19.87 -13.29 -13.23
C ASN A 196 20.49 -12.53 -12.03
N PRO A 197 21.29 -13.19 -11.17
CA PRO A 197 21.78 -12.61 -9.91
C PRO A 197 22.70 -11.39 -10.07
N ASP A 198 23.34 -11.23 -11.22
CA ASP A 198 24.28 -10.15 -11.53
C ASP A 198 23.62 -8.93 -12.18
N LYS A 199 22.29 -8.95 -12.35
CA LYS A 199 21.53 -7.88 -13.03
C LYS A 199 21.04 -6.81 -12.06
N ASN A 200 20.90 -5.59 -12.59
CA ASN A 200 20.48 -4.43 -11.82
C ASN A 200 18.96 -4.23 -11.93
N VAL A 201 18.24 -4.35 -10.81
CA VAL A 201 16.80 -4.09 -10.73
C VAL A 201 16.53 -2.96 -9.77
N ARG A 202 15.57 -2.09 -10.09
CA ARG A 202 15.13 -1.04 -9.16
C ARG A 202 13.60 -0.98 -9.11
N TYR A 203 13.06 -1.22 -7.91
CA TYR A 203 11.67 -0.95 -7.55
C TYR A 203 11.54 0.37 -6.81
N LEU A 204 10.55 1.19 -7.18
CA LEU A 204 10.18 2.41 -6.46
C LEU A 204 8.77 2.89 -6.82
N PHE A 205 8.19 3.71 -5.94
CA PHE A 205 6.99 4.47 -6.27
C PHE A 205 7.31 5.66 -7.18
N ALA A 206 6.37 6.05 -8.05
CA ALA A 206 6.54 7.19 -8.95
C ALA A 206 6.92 8.50 -8.22
N ASN A 207 6.33 8.76 -7.05
CA ASN A 207 6.66 9.91 -6.22
C ASN A 207 8.10 9.88 -5.65
N THR A 208 8.66 8.69 -5.47
CA THR A 208 10.03 8.48 -4.99
C THR A 208 11.00 8.84 -6.09
N TYR A 209 10.75 8.38 -7.33
CA TYR A 209 11.51 8.80 -8.51
C TYR A 209 11.56 10.32 -8.64
N VAL A 210 10.39 10.98 -8.54
CA VAL A 210 10.28 12.44 -8.57
C VAL A 210 11.08 13.11 -7.46
N SER A 211 11.07 12.53 -6.26
CA SER A 211 11.82 13.07 -5.14
C SER A 211 13.34 12.91 -5.34
N GLU A 212 13.77 11.80 -5.92
CA GLU A 212 15.18 11.53 -6.19
C GLU A 212 15.75 12.45 -7.27
N ILE A 213 15.02 12.66 -8.37
CA ILE A 213 15.45 13.59 -9.43
C ILE A 213 15.52 15.04 -8.93
N VAL A 214 14.55 15.50 -8.15
CA VAL A 214 14.58 16.86 -7.57
C VAL A 214 15.80 17.02 -6.66
N LYS A 215 16.10 16.01 -5.83
CA LYS A 215 17.32 16.01 -4.99
C LYS A 215 18.59 16.00 -5.83
N ALA A 216 18.62 15.25 -6.94
CA ALA A 216 19.78 15.20 -7.83
C ALA A 216 20.06 16.58 -8.46
N TYR A 217 19.01 17.30 -8.87
CA TYR A 217 19.14 18.69 -9.32
C TYR A 217 19.65 19.62 -8.21
N GLN A 218 19.03 19.57 -7.01
CA GLN A 218 19.42 20.42 -5.88
C GLN A 218 20.87 20.22 -5.44
N ASN A 219 21.38 18.99 -5.55
CA ASN A 219 22.73 18.64 -5.14
C ASN A 219 23.76 18.69 -6.28
N ASN A 220 23.39 19.16 -7.48
CA ASN A 220 24.24 19.14 -8.68
C ASN A 220 24.80 17.74 -9.03
N ARG A 221 24.03 16.68 -8.78
CA ARG A 221 24.38 15.27 -9.06
C ARG A 221 23.44 14.62 -10.07
N PHE A 222 22.95 15.41 -11.02
CA PHE A 222 22.01 14.93 -12.03
C PHE A 222 22.62 13.88 -12.98
N GLU A 223 23.92 14.01 -13.27
CA GLU A 223 24.63 13.04 -14.12
C GLU A 223 24.77 11.67 -13.45
N GLU A 224 25.16 11.63 -12.17
CA GLU A 224 25.19 10.40 -11.37
C GLU A 224 23.81 9.73 -11.30
N PHE A 225 22.75 10.54 -11.14
CA PHE A 225 21.38 10.06 -11.18
C PHE A 225 21.02 9.45 -12.53
N LYS A 226 21.35 10.10 -13.65
CA LYS A 226 21.11 9.57 -15.00
C LYS A 226 21.81 8.24 -15.22
N GLN A 227 23.11 8.18 -14.92
CA GLN A 227 23.92 6.96 -15.08
C GLN A 227 23.35 5.80 -14.25
N TYR A 228 23.03 6.04 -12.97
CA TYR A 228 22.43 5.04 -12.10
C TYR A 228 21.17 4.40 -12.70
N TYR A 229 20.28 5.21 -13.28
CA TYR A 229 19.02 4.72 -13.84
C TYR A 229 19.19 4.08 -15.23
N GLN A 230 20.16 4.54 -16.03
CA GLN A 230 20.47 3.95 -17.34
C GLN A 230 21.16 2.58 -17.23
N ASP A 231 21.90 2.35 -16.15
CA ASP A 231 22.58 1.07 -15.86
C ASP A 231 21.64 -0.04 -15.38
N LEU A 232 20.34 0.24 -15.25
CA LEU A 232 19.34 -0.74 -14.84
C LEU A 232 19.06 -1.74 -15.97
N ASP A 233 18.90 -3.00 -15.59
CA ASP A 233 18.35 -4.04 -16.47
C ASP A 233 16.83 -4.13 -16.39
N MET A 234 16.26 -3.73 -15.25
CA MET A 234 14.82 -3.65 -15.04
C MET A 234 14.42 -2.49 -14.12
N LEU A 235 13.45 -1.69 -14.57
CA LEU A 235 12.85 -0.59 -13.82
C LEU A 235 11.39 -0.90 -13.50
N LEU A 236 11.04 -0.91 -12.21
CA LEU A 236 9.71 -1.21 -11.70
C LEU A 236 9.14 0.03 -11.01
N ILE A 237 8.17 0.70 -11.65
CA ILE A 237 7.53 1.91 -11.11
C ILE A 237 6.12 1.63 -10.64
N ASP A 238 5.91 1.69 -9.32
CA ASP A 238 4.60 1.50 -8.70
C ASP A 238 3.81 2.82 -8.62
N ASP A 239 2.50 2.72 -8.76
CA ASP A 239 1.52 3.82 -8.66
C ASP A 239 1.85 5.06 -9.54
N ILE A 240 1.97 4.86 -10.85
CA ILE A 240 2.30 5.92 -11.82
C ILE A 240 1.28 7.06 -11.84
N GLN A 241 0.05 6.86 -11.37
CA GLN A 241 -0.98 7.89 -11.28
C GLN A 241 -0.54 9.11 -10.46
N PHE A 242 0.36 8.95 -9.49
CA PHE A 242 0.89 10.07 -8.69
C PHE A 242 2.05 10.82 -9.36
N PHE A 243 2.43 10.42 -10.58
CA PHE A 243 3.51 11.07 -11.33
C PHE A 243 3.11 12.46 -11.85
N GLY A 244 1.83 12.64 -12.18
CA GLY A 244 1.25 13.90 -12.67
C GLY A 244 1.03 14.98 -11.61
N ASP A 245 1.17 14.65 -10.33
CA ASP A 245 0.83 15.56 -9.22
C ASP A 245 1.82 16.74 -9.11
N GLY A 246 1.33 17.95 -9.37
CA GLY A 246 2.10 19.20 -9.31
C GLY A 246 2.88 19.49 -10.60
N LYS A 247 3.02 20.76 -10.98
CA LYS A 247 3.67 21.24 -12.22
C LYS A 247 5.15 20.78 -12.32
N LYS A 248 5.35 19.55 -12.78
CA LYS A 248 6.64 18.81 -12.82
C LYS A 248 7.07 18.48 -14.25
N GLU A 249 6.81 19.37 -15.20
CA GLU A 249 7.12 19.11 -16.63
C GLU A 249 8.57 18.71 -16.87
N GLY A 250 9.53 19.33 -16.17
CA GLY A 250 10.95 18.96 -16.24
C GLY A 250 11.23 17.54 -15.75
N THR A 251 10.57 17.11 -14.68
CA THR A 251 10.70 15.73 -14.17
C THR A 251 10.08 14.71 -15.13
N GLN A 252 8.92 15.02 -15.71
CA GLN A 252 8.29 14.15 -16.70
C GLN A 252 9.15 14.05 -17.96
N PHE A 253 9.77 15.15 -18.40
CA PHE A 253 10.70 15.14 -19.51
C PHE A 253 11.92 14.26 -19.23
N ALA A 254 12.57 14.41 -18.09
CA ALA A 254 13.72 13.59 -17.74
C ALA A 254 13.37 12.09 -17.60
N PHE A 255 12.18 11.78 -17.09
CA PHE A 255 11.67 10.40 -17.10
C PHE A 255 11.42 9.87 -18.51
N PHE A 256 10.87 10.70 -19.41
CA PHE A 256 10.70 10.35 -20.81
C PHE A 256 12.04 10.04 -21.50
N GLU A 257 13.09 10.83 -21.25
CA GLU A 257 14.45 10.55 -21.77
C GLU A 257 15.01 9.22 -21.24
N LEU A 258 14.82 8.97 -19.94
CA LEU A 258 15.21 7.70 -19.32
C LEU A 258 14.45 6.52 -19.93
N PHE A 259 13.12 6.65 -20.05
CA PHE A 259 12.25 5.63 -20.64
C PHE A 259 12.74 5.25 -22.04
N GLU A 260 13.03 6.23 -22.89
CA GLU A 260 13.55 5.99 -24.24
C GLU A 260 14.89 5.29 -24.27
N THR A 261 15.78 5.69 -23.36
CA THR A 261 17.09 5.06 -23.22
C THR A 261 16.93 3.58 -22.87
N LEU A 262 16.11 3.28 -21.86
CA LEU A 262 15.86 1.91 -21.42
C LEU A 262 15.19 1.06 -22.50
N ILE A 263 14.20 1.58 -23.23
CA ILE A 263 13.56 0.85 -24.34
C ILE A 263 14.58 0.55 -25.44
N ARG A 264 15.35 1.55 -25.89
CA ARG A 264 16.36 1.38 -26.94
C ARG A 264 17.40 0.32 -26.57
N ASP A 265 17.79 0.31 -25.30
CA ASP A 265 18.83 -0.59 -24.80
C ASP A 265 18.26 -1.96 -24.36
N ASN A 266 16.99 -2.25 -24.72
CA ASN A 266 16.24 -3.48 -24.39
C ASN A 266 16.21 -3.79 -22.88
N LYS A 267 16.13 -2.76 -22.04
CA LYS A 267 15.93 -2.89 -20.59
C LYS A 267 14.43 -3.00 -20.29
N GLN A 268 14.06 -3.85 -19.34
CA GLN A 268 12.64 -4.08 -19.06
C GLN A 268 12.06 -2.93 -18.22
N ILE A 269 10.92 -2.39 -18.63
CA ILE A 269 10.15 -1.43 -17.84
C ILE A 269 8.82 -2.08 -17.44
N ILE A 270 8.49 -2.00 -16.16
CA ILE A 270 7.18 -2.44 -15.62
C ILE A 270 6.58 -1.29 -14.84
N ILE A 271 5.31 -1.00 -15.12
CA ILE A 271 4.60 0.14 -14.55
C ILE A 271 3.28 -0.36 -14.00
N THR A 272 2.87 0.11 -12.82
CA THR A 272 1.52 -0.12 -12.32
C THR A 272 0.71 1.17 -12.24
N SER A 273 -0.62 1.02 -12.28
CA SER A 273 -1.55 2.15 -12.16
C SER A 273 -2.89 1.72 -11.55
N ASP A 274 -3.61 2.66 -10.94
CA ASP A 274 -5.02 2.45 -10.57
C ASP A 274 -5.98 2.53 -11.77
N ARG A 275 -5.51 3.06 -12.90
CA ARG A 275 -6.31 3.31 -14.12
C ARG A 275 -5.50 3.07 -15.39
N TYR A 276 -6.21 2.89 -16.49
CA TYR A 276 -5.61 2.71 -17.82
C TYR A 276 -4.82 3.97 -18.28
N PRO A 277 -3.74 3.86 -19.09
CA PRO A 277 -2.87 4.99 -19.45
C PRO A 277 -3.58 6.25 -19.95
N LYS A 278 -4.62 6.10 -20.79
CA LYS A 278 -5.38 7.25 -21.32
C LYS A 278 -6.08 8.08 -20.23
N ALA A 279 -6.44 7.45 -19.10
CA ALA A 279 -7.13 8.08 -17.99
C ALA A 279 -6.17 8.74 -16.96
N LEU A 280 -4.86 8.72 -17.22
CA LEU A 280 -3.86 9.35 -16.33
C LEU A 280 -3.83 10.87 -16.51
N GLU A 281 -4.53 11.56 -15.62
CA GLU A 281 -4.52 13.03 -15.56
C GLU A 281 -3.14 13.56 -15.13
N GLY A 282 -2.77 14.73 -15.64
CA GLY A 282 -1.49 15.37 -15.31
C GLY A 282 -0.25 14.73 -15.93
N ILE A 283 -0.37 13.61 -16.66
CA ILE A 283 0.74 13.00 -17.40
C ILE A 283 0.72 13.44 -18.87
N GLN A 284 1.88 13.88 -19.37
CA GLN A 284 2.04 14.32 -20.76
C GLN A 284 1.60 13.25 -21.77
N GLU A 285 0.96 13.68 -22.85
CA GLU A 285 0.42 12.79 -23.91
C GLU A 285 1.48 11.83 -24.45
N ARG A 286 2.70 12.31 -24.69
CA ARG A 286 3.82 11.47 -25.15
C ARG A 286 4.15 10.33 -24.20
N LEU A 287 4.07 10.52 -22.89
CA LEU A 287 4.31 9.46 -21.92
C LEU A 287 3.15 8.47 -21.90
N ARG A 288 1.91 8.96 -21.96
CA ARG A 288 0.71 8.09 -22.05
C ARG A 288 0.78 7.20 -23.29
N SER A 289 1.15 7.76 -24.45
CA SER A 289 1.36 7.00 -25.68
C SER A 289 2.43 5.92 -25.55
N ARG A 290 3.53 6.19 -24.81
CA ARG A 290 4.57 5.19 -24.54
C ARG A 290 4.14 4.10 -23.56
N PHE A 291 3.31 4.44 -22.58
CA PHE A 291 2.73 3.42 -21.69
C PHE A 291 1.84 2.45 -22.47
N GLU A 292 1.16 2.93 -23.53
CA GLU A 292 0.35 2.10 -24.42
C GLU A 292 1.15 1.33 -25.48
N SER A 293 2.41 1.68 -25.75
CA SER A 293 3.16 1.11 -26.88
C SER A 293 3.63 -0.33 -26.66
N GLY A 294 3.60 -0.81 -25.41
CA GLY A 294 3.92 -2.18 -25.04
C GLY A 294 2.66 -3.03 -24.86
N ILE A 295 2.49 -3.61 -23.67
CA ILE A 295 1.27 -4.34 -23.32
C ILE A 295 0.65 -3.76 -22.05
N SER A 296 -0.66 -3.52 -22.08
CA SER A 296 -1.45 -3.07 -20.94
C SER A 296 -2.45 -4.14 -20.53
N ILE A 297 -2.40 -4.60 -19.29
CA ILE A 297 -3.28 -5.66 -18.78
C ILE A 297 -3.89 -5.25 -17.44
N GLU A 298 -5.20 -5.49 -17.32
CA GLU A 298 -5.95 -5.32 -16.09
C GLU A 298 -5.80 -6.52 -15.16
N ILE A 299 -5.63 -6.25 -13.86
CA ILE A 299 -5.90 -7.22 -12.80
C ILE A 299 -7.29 -6.92 -12.26
N GLU A 300 -8.19 -7.88 -12.43
CA GLU A 300 -9.57 -7.76 -11.96
C GLU A 300 -9.67 -8.06 -10.45
N PRO A 301 -10.78 -7.67 -9.79
CA PRO A 301 -11.07 -8.12 -8.44
C PRO A 301 -11.22 -9.66 -8.37
N PRO A 302 -10.67 -10.32 -7.33
CA PRO A 302 -10.70 -11.78 -7.22
C PRO A 302 -12.11 -12.33 -7.02
N GLU A 303 -12.42 -13.44 -7.69
CA GLU A 303 -13.63 -14.24 -7.48
C GLU A 303 -13.65 -14.92 -6.11
N LEU A 304 -14.79 -15.48 -5.70
CA LEU A 304 -14.97 -16.03 -4.35
C LEU A 304 -13.94 -17.11 -4.01
N GLU A 305 -13.73 -18.03 -4.94
CA GLU A 305 -12.79 -19.15 -4.83
C GLU A 305 -11.37 -18.63 -4.61
N MET A 306 -10.97 -17.62 -5.40
CA MET A 306 -9.66 -16.99 -5.27
C MET A 306 -9.53 -16.22 -3.94
N ARG A 307 -10.57 -15.53 -3.47
CA ARG A 307 -10.56 -14.85 -2.16
C ARG A 307 -10.38 -15.84 -1.00
N VAL A 308 -11.02 -17.00 -1.05
CA VAL A 308 -10.82 -18.08 -0.07
C VAL A 308 -9.38 -18.58 -0.11
N ALA A 309 -8.87 -18.89 -1.29
CA ALA A 309 -7.49 -19.34 -1.45
C ALA A 309 -6.46 -18.30 -0.98
N ILE A 310 -6.70 -17.00 -1.21
CA ILE A 310 -5.86 -15.91 -0.67
C ILE A 310 -5.85 -15.92 0.86
N LEU A 311 -7.01 -16.01 1.51
CA LEU A 311 -7.10 -16.05 2.97
C LEU A 311 -6.36 -17.25 3.55
N LEU A 312 -6.54 -18.44 2.97
CA LEU A 312 -5.85 -19.66 3.38
C LEU A 312 -4.33 -19.52 3.19
N LYS A 313 -3.89 -19.01 2.04
CA LYS A 313 -2.45 -18.81 1.77
C LYS A 313 -1.80 -17.81 2.73
N LYS A 314 -2.51 -16.72 3.05
CA LYS A 314 -2.02 -15.72 4.01
C LYS A 314 -1.96 -16.28 5.44
N ALA A 315 -2.95 -17.07 5.84
CA ALA A 315 -2.94 -17.76 7.13
C ALA A 315 -1.80 -18.79 7.23
N GLU A 316 -1.56 -19.54 6.15
CA GLU A 316 -0.42 -20.48 6.04
C GLU A 316 0.91 -19.77 6.24
N LEU A 317 1.14 -18.63 5.55
CA LEU A 317 2.37 -17.84 5.67
C LEU A 317 2.59 -17.30 7.10
N GLU A 318 1.51 -17.06 7.85
CA GLU A 318 1.59 -16.65 9.27
C GLU A 318 1.61 -17.84 10.24
N ASN A 319 1.60 -19.09 9.75
CA ASN A 319 1.50 -20.33 10.52
C ASN A 319 0.25 -20.38 11.43
N ILE A 320 -0.89 -19.99 10.87
CA ILE A 320 -2.16 -19.94 11.59
C ILE A 320 -3.13 -20.95 10.98
N PRO A 321 -3.68 -21.88 11.78
CA PRO A 321 -4.72 -22.77 11.31
C PRO A 321 -6.02 -21.97 11.14
N LEU A 322 -6.35 -21.65 9.88
CA LEU A 322 -7.62 -21.03 9.50
C LEU A 322 -8.55 -22.10 8.93
N PRO A 323 -9.68 -22.42 9.59
CA PRO A 323 -10.69 -23.30 9.04
C PRO A 323 -11.26 -22.78 7.70
N GLU A 324 -11.48 -23.68 6.75
CA GLU A 324 -11.94 -23.32 5.40
C GLU A 324 -13.33 -22.66 5.39
N ASP A 325 -14.24 -23.12 6.26
CA ASP A 325 -15.56 -22.55 6.46
C ASP A 325 -15.49 -21.09 6.98
N VAL A 326 -14.50 -20.78 7.82
CA VAL A 326 -14.23 -19.41 8.27
C VAL A 326 -13.64 -18.57 7.14
N ALA A 327 -12.70 -19.11 6.36
CA ALA A 327 -12.16 -18.42 5.18
C ALA A 327 -13.27 -18.10 4.16
N PHE A 328 -14.14 -19.07 3.90
CA PHE A 328 -15.32 -18.92 3.06
C PHE A 328 -16.28 -17.85 3.61
N PHE A 329 -16.54 -17.85 4.92
CA PHE A 329 -17.36 -16.83 5.57
C PHE A 329 -16.79 -15.42 5.36
N ILE A 330 -15.50 -15.20 5.60
CA ILE A 330 -14.84 -13.90 5.40
C ILE A 330 -14.89 -13.49 3.92
N ALA A 331 -14.56 -14.40 3.00
CA ALA A 331 -14.53 -14.14 1.56
C ALA A 331 -15.91 -13.84 0.97
N LYS A 332 -16.99 -14.38 1.56
CA LYS A 332 -18.37 -14.09 1.14
C LYS A 332 -18.80 -12.67 1.55
N LEU A 333 -18.32 -12.20 2.70
CA LEU A 333 -18.62 -10.89 3.26
C LEU A 333 -17.85 -9.75 2.59
N LEU A 334 -16.57 -9.98 2.29
CA LEU A 334 -15.67 -8.96 1.77
C LEU A 334 -15.43 -9.18 0.28
N ARG A 335 -15.96 -8.27 -0.53
CA ARG A 335 -15.95 -8.37 -2.00
C ARG A 335 -15.11 -7.29 -2.70
N ALA A 336 -14.67 -6.26 -1.99
CA ALA A 336 -14.09 -5.08 -2.64
C ALA A 336 -12.65 -5.30 -3.11
N ASN A 337 -11.71 -5.66 -2.22
CA ASN A 337 -10.30 -5.84 -2.59
C ASN A 337 -9.53 -6.74 -1.59
N VAL A 338 -8.33 -7.19 -1.97
CA VAL A 338 -7.50 -8.10 -1.17
C VAL A 338 -7.01 -7.45 0.13
N ARG A 339 -6.82 -6.13 0.17
CA ARG A 339 -6.38 -5.44 1.39
C ARG A 339 -7.43 -5.55 2.50
N GLU A 340 -8.72 -5.50 2.17
CA GLU A 340 -9.79 -5.72 3.14
C GLU A 340 -9.82 -7.17 3.65
N LEU A 341 -9.62 -8.16 2.76
CA LEU A 341 -9.51 -9.56 3.15
C LEU A 341 -8.36 -9.77 4.14
N GLU A 342 -7.18 -9.24 3.83
CA GLU A 342 -6.01 -9.31 4.70
C GLU A 342 -6.25 -8.58 6.03
N GLY A 343 -6.90 -7.42 5.99
CA GLY A 343 -7.27 -6.66 7.19
C GLY A 343 -8.22 -7.43 8.11
N ALA A 344 -9.24 -8.06 7.53
CA ALA A 344 -10.19 -8.88 8.28
C ALA A 344 -9.54 -10.14 8.84
N LEU A 345 -8.72 -10.84 8.05
CA LEU A 345 -7.94 -11.98 8.53
C LEU A 345 -7.08 -11.59 9.73
N ARG A 346 -6.33 -10.48 9.64
CA ARG A 346 -5.53 -9.96 10.76
C ARG A 346 -6.38 -9.64 11.99
N LYS A 347 -7.59 -9.10 11.81
CA LYS A 347 -8.53 -8.81 12.91
C LYS A 347 -9.00 -10.09 13.60
N VAL A 348 -9.36 -11.12 12.83
CA VAL A 348 -9.78 -12.44 13.34
C VAL A 348 -8.63 -13.12 14.10
N ILE A 349 -7.43 -13.09 13.52
CA ILE A 349 -6.21 -13.62 14.16
C ILE A 349 -5.93 -12.89 15.47
N ALA A 350 -5.97 -11.57 15.45
CA ALA A 350 -5.74 -10.76 16.64
C ALA A 350 -6.76 -11.11 17.74
N TYR A 351 -8.05 -11.18 17.39
CA TYR A 351 -9.12 -11.56 18.32
C TYR A 351 -8.87 -12.94 18.95
N SER A 352 -8.61 -13.96 18.12
CA SER A 352 -8.29 -15.32 18.58
C SER A 352 -7.08 -15.34 19.53
N ARG A 353 -6.02 -14.59 19.22
CA ARG A 353 -4.82 -14.48 20.08
C ARG A 353 -5.11 -13.77 21.40
N PHE A 354 -5.90 -12.68 21.40
CA PHE A 354 -6.23 -11.94 22.62
C PHE A 354 -7.13 -12.75 23.56
N HIS A 355 -8.12 -13.45 23.02
CA HIS A 355 -9.06 -14.28 23.79
C HIS A 355 -8.52 -15.70 24.07
N LYS A 356 -7.42 -16.09 23.44
CA LYS A 356 -6.83 -17.44 23.50
C LYS A 356 -7.81 -18.54 23.06
N GLU A 357 -8.66 -18.21 22.10
CA GLU A 357 -9.66 -19.12 21.54
C GLU A 357 -9.26 -19.57 20.14
N LYS A 358 -9.70 -20.75 19.71
CA LYS A 358 -9.53 -21.20 18.32
C LYS A 358 -10.38 -20.34 17.38
N ILE A 359 -9.92 -20.13 16.16
CA ILE A 359 -10.70 -19.42 15.14
C ILE A 359 -11.94 -20.26 14.79
N THR A 360 -13.12 -19.67 14.94
CA THR A 360 -14.43 -20.28 14.64
C THR A 360 -15.31 -19.25 13.93
N ILE A 361 -16.44 -19.68 13.35
CA ILE A 361 -17.37 -18.75 12.71
C ILE A 361 -17.91 -17.71 13.72
N ASP A 362 -18.20 -18.10 14.96
CA ASP A 362 -18.88 -17.22 15.91
C ASP A 362 -17.97 -16.15 16.49
N ASN A 363 -16.72 -16.49 16.83
CA ASN A 363 -15.77 -15.45 17.21
C ASN A 363 -15.31 -14.60 16.02
N THR A 364 -15.33 -15.13 14.80
CA THR A 364 -15.11 -14.35 13.58
C THR A 364 -16.20 -13.30 13.38
N LYS A 365 -17.48 -13.65 13.54
CA LYS A 365 -18.60 -12.68 13.51
C LYS A 365 -18.39 -11.56 14.53
N THR A 366 -17.98 -11.93 15.73
CA THR A 366 -17.73 -10.98 16.82
C THR A 366 -16.55 -10.06 16.50
N ALA A 367 -15.44 -10.62 16.02
CA ALA A 367 -14.24 -9.87 15.62
C ALA A 367 -14.54 -8.90 14.48
N LEU A 368 -15.39 -9.28 13.52
CA LEU A 368 -15.68 -8.49 12.33
C LEU A 368 -16.92 -7.61 12.45
N LYS A 369 -17.55 -7.51 13.63
CA LYS A 369 -18.81 -6.78 13.84
C LYS A 369 -18.82 -5.35 13.27
N ASP A 370 -17.75 -4.58 13.48
CA ASP A 370 -17.68 -3.19 12.95
C ASP A 370 -17.61 -3.15 11.41
N LEU A 371 -16.94 -4.12 10.79
CA LEU A 371 -16.89 -4.23 9.33
C LEU A 371 -18.22 -4.70 8.76
N LEU A 372 -18.93 -5.57 9.49
CA LEU A 372 -20.28 -6.02 9.14
C LEU A 372 -21.27 -4.85 9.18
N ASN A 373 -21.15 -3.96 10.16
CA ASN A 373 -22.01 -2.80 10.28
C ASN A 373 -21.70 -1.76 9.18
N ASN A 374 -20.43 -1.48 8.89
CA ASN A 374 -20.04 -0.53 7.84
C ASN A 374 -20.39 -1.01 6.43
N ASN A 375 -20.24 -2.31 6.12
CA ASN A 375 -20.57 -2.84 4.78
C ASN A 375 -22.09 -2.95 4.53
N GLN A 376 -22.91 -2.99 5.59
CA GLN A 376 -24.36 -3.00 5.45
C GLN A 376 -24.97 -1.61 5.28
N GLU A 377 -24.25 -0.54 5.63
CA GLU A 377 -24.78 0.83 5.56
C GLU A 377 -24.52 1.57 4.24
N HIS A 378 -23.61 1.10 3.37
CA HIS A 378 -23.24 1.90 2.19
C HIS A 378 -24.06 1.64 0.92
N ILE A 379 -24.50 0.41 0.62
CA ILE A 379 -25.30 0.13 -0.59
C ILE A 379 -26.73 -0.23 -0.20
N SER A 380 -27.59 0.77 -0.10
CA SER A 380 -29.02 0.59 0.13
C SER A 380 -29.82 0.55 -1.18
N ILE A 381 -31.03 0.01 -1.16
CA ILE A 381 -31.93 0.03 -2.33
C ILE A 381 -32.21 1.48 -2.75
N GLU A 382 -32.31 2.40 -1.80
CA GLU A 382 -32.54 3.83 -2.05
C GLU A 382 -31.36 4.47 -2.78
N MET A 383 -30.12 4.11 -2.42
CA MET A 383 -28.93 4.58 -3.14
C MET A 383 -28.93 4.07 -4.57
N ILE A 384 -29.20 2.78 -4.78
CA ILE A 384 -29.28 2.18 -6.12
C ILE A 384 -30.35 2.88 -6.96
N GLN A 385 -31.53 3.10 -6.39
CA GLN A 385 -32.62 3.83 -7.05
C GLN A 385 -32.19 5.24 -7.46
N LYS A 386 -31.48 5.95 -6.58
CA LYS A 386 -30.99 7.29 -6.86
C LYS A 386 -29.97 7.30 -8.00
N VAL A 387 -28.92 6.47 -7.91
CA VAL A 387 -27.86 6.42 -8.94
C VAL A 387 -28.43 6.03 -10.31
N VAL A 388 -29.31 5.04 -10.36
CA VAL A 388 -29.94 4.61 -11.62
C VAL A 388 -30.89 5.69 -12.15
N ALA A 389 -31.65 6.37 -11.27
CA ALA A 389 -32.51 7.47 -11.67
C ALA A 389 -31.71 8.63 -12.27
N ASP A 390 -30.62 9.02 -11.61
CA ASP A 390 -29.73 10.09 -12.06
C ASP A 390 -29.07 9.74 -13.41
N PHE A 391 -28.60 8.50 -13.57
CA PHE A 391 -27.99 8.02 -14.82
C PHE A 391 -28.94 8.07 -16.02
N TYR A 392 -30.17 7.57 -15.85
CA TYR A 392 -31.19 7.56 -16.91
C TYR A 392 -32.03 8.83 -16.97
N LYS A 393 -31.71 9.85 -16.16
CA LYS A 393 -32.40 11.15 -16.10
C LYS A 393 -33.91 11.02 -15.83
N ILE A 394 -34.30 10.11 -14.95
CA ILE A 394 -35.67 9.96 -14.46
C ILE A 394 -35.77 10.41 -13.00
N LYS A 395 -36.97 10.66 -12.49
CA LYS A 395 -37.13 11.00 -11.08
C LYS A 395 -37.10 9.72 -10.24
N VAL A 396 -36.54 9.78 -9.04
CA VAL A 396 -36.58 8.64 -8.10
C VAL A 396 -38.02 8.19 -7.82
N ALA A 397 -38.98 9.12 -7.79
CA ALA A 397 -40.41 8.80 -7.66
C ALA A 397 -40.93 7.86 -8.77
N ASP A 398 -40.34 7.90 -9.96
CA ASP A 398 -40.70 7.02 -11.07
C ASP A 398 -40.33 5.56 -10.79
N MET A 399 -39.39 5.27 -9.87
CA MET A 399 -39.07 3.90 -9.44
C MET A 399 -40.25 3.23 -8.73
N TYR A 400 -41.11 4.01 -8.09
CA TYR A 400 -42.29 3.55 -7.35
C TYR A 400 -43.57 3.55 -8.21
N SER A 401 -43.58 4.31 -9.31
CA SER A 401 -44.75 4.49 -10.17
C SER A 401 -45.24 3.18 -10.80
N LYS A 402 -46.56 3.06 -11.00
CA LYS A 402 -47.17 1.96 -11.80
C LYS A 402 -46.96 2.12 -13.30
N ALA A 403 -46.47 3.28 -13.76
CA ALA A 403 -46.23 3.56 -15.17
C ALA A 403 -45.26 2.54 -15.80
N ARG A 404 -45.60 2.11 -17.01
CA ARG A 404 -44.85 1.12 -17.81
C ARG A 404 -44.25 1.63 -19.14
N PRO A 405 -44.05 2.94 -19.40
CA PRO A 405 -43.33 3.35 -20.60
C PRO A 405 -41.89 2.85 -20.53
N LYS A 406 -41.29 2.52 -21.69
CA LYS A 406 -39.94 1.93 -21.77
C LYS A 406 -38.90 2.81 -21.05
N SER A 407 -39.02 4.13 -21.17
CA SER A 407 -38.14 5.11 -20.52
C SER A 407 -38.13 5.05 -18.98
N ILE A 408 -39.14 4.45 -18.35
CA ILE A 408 -39.21 4.27 -16.89
C ILE A 408 -39.05 2.80 -16.52
N ALA A 409 -39.72 1.91 -17.24
CA ALA A 409 -39.69 0.48 -16.95
C ALA A 409 -38.28 -0.12 -17.09
N TYR A 410 -37.51 0.34 -18.08
CA TYR A 410 -36.16 -0.16 -18.33
C TYR A 410 -35.16 0.23 -17.22
N PRO A 411 -34.99 1.51 -16.84
CA PRO A 411 -34.17 1.89 -15.69
C PRO A 411 -34.59 1.19 -14.39
N ARG A 412 -35.90 1.02 -14.18
CA ARG A 412 -36.42 0.34 -12.99
C ARG A 412 -36.05 -1.15 -12.96
N GLN A 413 -36.10 -1.84 -14.10
CA GLN A 413 -35.67 -3.24 -14.23
C GLN A 413 -34.17 -3.38 -13.91
N ILE A 414 -33.35 -2.44 -14.39
CA ILE A 414 -31.92 -2.38 -14.09
C ILE A 414 -31.69 -2.13 -12.59
N ALA A 415 -32.42 -1.21 -11.97
CA ALA A 415 -32.32 -0.96 -10.52
C ALA A 415 -32.69 -2.20 -9.69
N MET A 416 -33.70 -2.98 -10.10
CA MET A 416 -34.05 -4.25 -9.45
C MET A 416 -32.97 -5.31 -9.61
N TYR A 417 -32.37 -5.40 -10.80
CA TYR A 417 -31.24 -6.28 -11.07
C TYR A 417 -30.03 -5.94 -10.18
N LEU A 418 -29.61 -4.67 -10.17
CA LEU A 418 -28.51 -4.18 -9.34
C LEU A 418 -28.82 -4.34 -7.84
N ALA A 419 -30.06 -4.12 -7.40
CA ALA A 419 -30.46 -4.38 -6.02
C ALA A 419 -30.30 -5.85 -5.65
N LYS A 420 -30.54 -6.78 -6.58
CA LYS A 420 -30.35 -8.20 -6.34
C LYS A 420 -28.87 -8.60 -6.28
N GLU A 421 -28.03 -8.01 -7.12
CA GLU A 421 -26.60 -8.33 -7.20
C GLU A 421 -25.79 -7.69 -6.08
N LEU A 422 -26.13 -6.45 -5.72
CA LEU A 422 -25.34 -5.61 -4.82
C LEU A 422 -25.81 -5.62 -3.37
N THR A 423 -27.00 -6.17 -3.09
CA THR A 423 -27.55 -6.24 -1.72
C THR A 423 -27.92 -7.68 -1.32
N GLN A 424 -28.10 -7.92 -0.02
CA GLN A 424 -28.58 -9.21 0.51
C GLN A 424 -30.11 -9.29 0.61
N LYS A 425 -30.84 -8.39 -0.06
CA LYS A 425 -32.30 -8.32 0.03
C LYS A 425 -32.97 -9.44 -0.76
N SER A 426 -34.03 -9.99 -0.18
CA SER A 426 -34.88 -10.99 -0.83
C SER A 426 -35.73 -10.37 -1.93
N LEU A 427 -36.23 -11.18 -2.87
CA LEU A 427 -37.10 -10.68 -3.96
C LEU A 427 -38.35 -9.95 -3.44
N PRO A 428 -39.03 -10.41 -2.37
CA PRO A 428 -40.13 -9.66 -1.77
C PRO A 428 -39.69 -8.32 -1.19
N GLU A 429 -38.57 -8.27 -0.46
CA GLU A 429 -38.05 -7.01 0.12
C GLU A 429 -37.66 -6.00 -0.97
N ILE A 430 -37.09 -6.47 -2.08
CA ILE A 430 -36.80 -5.63 -3.25
C ILE A 430 -38.12 -5.11 -3.82
N GLY A 431 -39.09 -6.00 -4.07
CA GLY A 431 -40.39 -5.65 -4.64
C GLY A 431 -41.12 -4.56 -3.86
N GLU A 432 -41.11 -4.66 -2.53
CA GLU A 432 -41.68 -3.67 -1.62
C GLU A 432 -41.08 -2.27 -1.84
N ARG A 433 -39.75 -2.20 -1.96
CA ARG A 433 -39.01 -0.94 -2.20
C ARG A 433 -39.19 -0.36 -3.60
N PHE A 434 -39.79 -1.11 -4.53
CA PHE A 434 -40.16 -0.61 -5.85
C PHE A 434 -41.68 -0.46 -5.96
N GLY A 435 -42.35 0.10 -4.96
CA GLY A 435 -43.78 0.42 -4.99
C GLY A 435 -44.70 -0.79 -4.81
N GLY A 436 -44.33 -1.72 -3.91
CA GLY A 436 -45.15 -2.88 -3.56
C GLY A 436 -45.32 -3.89 -4.69
N ARG A 437 -44.26 -4.10 -5.48
CA ARG A 437 -44.29 -5.04 -6.61
C ARG A 437 -44.14 -6.48 -6.14
N ASP A 438 -44.88 -7.37 -6.80
CA ASP A 438 -44.78 -8.80 -6.52
C ASP A 438 -43.39 -9.35 -6.85
N HIS A 439 -42.92 -10.31 -6.04
CA HIS A 439 -41.63 -10.97 -6.19
C HIS A 439 -41.40 -11.56 -7.60
N THR A 440 -42.47 -12.01 -8.27
CA THR A 440 -42.41 -12.50 -9.67
C THR A 440 -42.05 -11.40 -10.66
N THR A 441 -42.46 -10.15 -10.41
CA THR A 441 -42.11 -8.99 -11.25
C THR A 441 -40.62 -8.69 -11.13
N VAL A 442 -40.07 -8.77 -9.91
CA VAL A 442 -38.64 -8.59 -9.64
C VAL A 442 -37.85 -9.71 -10.31
N LEU A 443 -38.29 -10.96 -10.17
CA LEU A 443 -37.66 -12.12 -10.81
C LEU A 443 -37.62 -12.00 -12.34
N HIS A 444 -38.73 -11.57 -12.95
CA HIS A 444 -38.81 -11.33 -14.39
C HIS A 444 -37.85 -10.22 -14.83
N ALA A 445 -37.76 -9.12 -14.07
CA ALA A 445 -36.82 -8.03 -14.34
C ALA A 445 -35.36 -8.52 -14.33
N ILE A 446 -34.97 -9.28 -13.29
CA ILE A 446 -33.63 -9.84 -13.13
C ILE A 446 -33.29 -10.74 -14.33
N ARG A 447 -34.14 -11.73 -14.64
CA ARG A 447 -33.90 -12.66 -15.76
C ARG A 447 -33.70 -11.93 -17.08
N LYS A 448 -34.59 -10.97 -17.37
CA LYS A 448 -34.53 -10.18 -18.60
C LYS A 448 -33.23 -9.39 -18.72
N ILE A 449 -32.79 -8.70 -17.66
CA ILE A 449 -31.54 -7.93 -17.69
C ILE A 449 -30.33 -8.87 -17.80
N SER A 450 -30.28 -9.97 -17.04
CA SER A 450 -29.19 -10.95 -17.12
C SER A 450 -29.06 -11.61 -18.49
N GLU A 451 -30.19 -11.90 -19.17
CA GLU A 451 -30.18 -12.46 -20.53
C GLU A 451 -29.72 -11.42 -21.55
N THR A 452 -30.23 -10.19 -21.45
CA THR A 452 -29.88 -9.11 -22.40
C THR A 452 -28.42 -8.71 -22.27
N GLU A 453 -27.90 -8.61 -21.05
CA GLU A 453 -26.51 -8.24 -20.75
C GLU A 453 -25.50 -9.17 -21.44
N ARG A 454 -25.80 -10.47 -21.54
CA ARG A 454 -24.91 -11.45 -22.20
C ARG A 454 -24.78 -11.21 -23.71
N SER A 455 -25.79 -10.64 -24.33
CA SER A 455 -25.86 -10.42 -25.78
C SER A 455 -25.59 -8.98 -26.20
N ASP A 456 -25.69 -8.02 -25.27
CA ASP A 456 -25.61 -6.58 -25.55
C ASP A 456 -24.41 -5.95 -24.83
N SER A 457 -23.36 -5.65 -25.61
CA SER A 457 -22.13 -5.04 -25.11
C SER A 457 -22.34 -3.64 -24.53
N GLN A 458 -23.35 -2.91 -25.02
CA GLN A 458 -23.67 -1.57 -24.52
C GLN A 458 -24.30 -1.68 -23.13
N LEU A 459 -25.30 -2.54 -22.96
CA LEU A 459 -25.91 -2.78 -21.65
C LEU A 459 -24.88 -3.29 -20.62
N HIS A 460 -23.98 -4.19 -21.03
CA HIS A 460 -22.92 -4.68 -20.16
C HIS A 460 -21.96 -3.56 -19.71
N HIS A 461 -21.65 -2.60 -20.59
CA HIS A 461 -20.88 -1.42 -20.19
C HIS A 461 -21.67 -0.49 -19.25
N GLU A 462 -22.95 -0.23 -19.54
CA GLU A 462 -23.84 0.59 -18.69
C GLU A 462 -23.97 0.01 -17.27
N ILE A 463 -24.17 -1.31 -17.15
CA ILE A 463 -24.25 -2.00 -15.85
C ILE A 463 -22.94 -1.85 -15.08
N ARG A 464 -21.78 -2.08 -15.72
CA ARG A 464 -20.47 -1.91 -15.05
C ARG A 464 -20.23 -0.48 -14.57
N LEU A 465 -20.62 0.51 -15.36
CA LEU A 465 -20.53 1.91 -14.94
C LEU A 465 -21.44 2.20 -13.73
N LEU A 466 -22.70 1.75 -13.77
CA LEU A 466 -23.62 1.88 -12.66
C LEU A 466 -23.10 1.18 -11.39
N GLU A 467 -22.52 -0.01 -11.53
CA GLU A 467 -21.88 -0.70 -10.41
C GLU A 467 -20.71 0.08 -9.82
N GLN A 468 -19.86 0.69 -10.65
CA GLN A 468 -18.78 1.56 -10.17
C GLN A 468 -19.35 2.76 -9.41
N LEU A 469 -20.34 3.45 -9.97
CA LEU A 469 -21.00 4.60 -9.33
C LEU A 469 -21.68 4.24 -7.99
N ILE A 470 -22.20 3.01 -7.86
CA ILE A 470 -22.85 2.54 -6.64
C ILE A 470 -21.81 2.09 -5.59
N LYS A 471 -20.72 1.45 -6.02
CA LYS A 471 -19.69 0.92 -5.12
C LYS A 471 -18.71 1.99 -4.61
N GLY A 472 -18.63 3.14 -5.29
CA GLY A 472 -17.73 4.24 -4.94
C GLY A 472 -16.43 4.18 -5.71
#